data_AF-A0A0A2WNL5-F1
#
_entry.id   AF-A0A0A2WNL5-F1
#
_cell.length_a   1.000
_cell.length_b   1.000
_cell.length_c   1.000
_cell.angle_alpha   90.00
_cell.angle_beta   90.00
_cell.angle_gamma   90.00
#
_symmetry.space_group_name_H-M   'P 1'
#
loop_
_entity.id
_entity.type
_entity.pdbx_description
1 polymer ?
#
loop_
_entity_poly.entity_id
_entity_poly.type
_entity_poly.pdbx_seq_one_letter_code
_entity_poly.pdbx_strand_id
1 'polypeptide(L)'
;MTACKTEAEAVRWCLEFAADFGIGQSTVAKLCGWKSSSFLSEIASESSGKRFPQTRIRKFSLATGCELVEQFHERQRQLREMTGKQTAHDKAREAVAAIRQQFERRSAA
;
A
#
# COMPACT_ATOMS: atom_id res chain seq x y z
N MET A 1 -2.54 14.09 -13.62
CA MET A 1 -2.94 13.27 -12.45
C MET A 1 -2.50 13.99 -11.20
N THR A 2 -3.45 14.43 -10.38
CA THR A 2 -3.18 15.06 -9.09
C THR A 2 -2.62 14.01 -8.14
N ALA A 3 -1.50 14.30 -7.51
CA ALA A 3 -0.90 13.44 -6.50
C ALA A 3 -1.89 13.23 -5.34
N CYS A 4 -2.20 11.98 -4.97
CA CYS A 4 -3.07 11.68 -3.83
C CYS A 4 -2.55 12.37 -2.56
N LYS A 5 -3.45 13.05 -1.85
CA LYS A 5 -3.14 13.82 -0.63
C LYS A 5 -3.21 12.94 0.61
N THR A 6 -4.11 11.97 0.62
CA THR A 6 -4.32 11.05 1.75
C THR A 6 -4.21 9.59 1.32
N GLU A 7 -3.93 8.72 2.31
CA GLU A 7 -3.90 7.26 2.13
C GLU A 7 -5.28 6.73 1.75
N ALA A 8 -6.33 7.26 2.38
CA ALA A 8 -7.72 6.95 2.11
C ALA A 8 -8.09 7.28 0.66
N GLU A 9 -7.69 8.45 0.17
CA GLU A 9 -7.87 8.84 -1.23
C GLU A 9 -7.18 7.84 -2.18
N ALA A 10 -5.91 7.51 -1.94
CA ALA A 10 -5.19 6.54 -2.77
C ALA A 10 -5.90 5.18 -2.83
N VAL A 11 -6.41 4.70 -1.69
CA VAL A 11 -7.16 3.44 -1.63
C VAL A 11 -8.47 3.52 -2.41
N ARG A 12 -9.23 4.62 -2.30
CA ARG A 12 -10.47 4.81 -3.09
C ARG A 12 -10.19 4.75 -4.58
N TRP A 13 -9.20 5.50 -5.06
CA TRP A 13 -8.83 5.49 -6.48
C TRP A 13 -8.39 4.11 -6.97
N CYS A 14 -7.61 3.36 -6.17
CA CYS A 14 -7.26 1.98 -6.52
C CYS A 14 -8.49 1.06 -6.62
N LEU A 15 -9.47 1.23 -5.73
CA LEU A 15 -10.70 0.43 -5.74
C LEU A 15 -11.63 0.80 -6.89
N GLU A 16 -11.77 2.09 -7.19
CA GLU A 16 -12.52 2.59 -8.36
C GLU A 16 -11.89 2.07 -9.65
N PHE A 17 -10.57 2.19 -9.79
CA PHE A 17 -9.84 1.64 -10.94
C PHE A 17 -10.07 0.13 -11.08
N ALA A 18 -9.96 -0.64 -9.99
CA ALA A 18 -10.22 -2.08 -10.03
C ALA A 18 -11.67 -2.40 -10.43
N ALA A 19 -12.63 -1.58 -9.98
CA ALA A 19 -14.04 -1.73 -10.32
C ALA A 19 -14.32 -1.50 -11.81
N ASP A 20 -13.59 -0.61 -12.48
CA ASP A 20 -13.68 -0.40 -13.94
C ASP A 20 -13.34 -1.68 -14.73
N PHE A 21 -12.54 -2.58 -14.16
CA PHE A 21 -12.23 -3.90 -14.72
C PHE A 21 -13.10 -5.04 -14.15
N GLY A 22 -14.17 -4.70 -13.43
CA GLY A 22 -15.07 -5.68 -12.81
C GLY A 22 -14.53 -6.36 -11.55
N ILE A 23 -13.41 -5.87 -10.99
CA ILE A 23 -12.82 -6.42 -9.77
C ILE A 23 -13.38 -5.67 -8.56
N GLY A 24 -14.44 -6.24 -7.97
CA GLY A 24 -15.07 -5.65 -6.79
C GLY A 24 -14.20 -5.69 -5.53
N GLN A 25 -14.50 -4.79 -4.58
CA GLN A 25 -13.79 -4.66 -3.30
C GLN A 25 -13.69 -5.97 -2.50
N SER A 26 -14.73 -6.82 -2.55
CA SER A 26 -14.71 -8.14 -1.90
C SER A 26 -13.68 -9.10 -2.51
N THR A 27 -13.51 -9.06 -3.83
CA THR A 27 -12.48 -9.82 -4.55
C THR A 27 -11.08 -9.29 -4.22
N VAL A 28 -10.88 -7.97 -4.27
CA VAL A 28 -9.61 -7.34 -3.86
C VAL A 28 -9.24 -7.75 -2.43
N ALA A 29 -10.21 -7.72 -1.51
CA ALA A 29 -9.97 -8.10 -0.13
C ALA A 29 -9.50 -9.55 0.02
N LYS A 30 -10.13 -10.49 -0.71
CA LYS A 30 -9.73 -11.90 -0.72
C LYS A 30 -8.33 -12.08 -1.29
N LEU A 31 -8.01 -11.44 -2.42
CA LEU A 31 -6.67 -11.48 -3.03
C LEU A 31 -5.60 -10.91 -2.09
N CYS A 32 -5.95 -9.91 -1.29
CA CYS A 32 -5.09 -9.35 -0.25
C CYS A 32 -5.04 -10.19 1.03
N GLY A 33 -5.79 -11.29 1.12
CA GLY A 33 -5.86 -12.19 2.28
C GLY A 33 -6.62 -11.61 3.48
N TRP A 34 -7.60 -10.74 3.26
CA TRP A 34 -8.51 -10.26 4.31
C TRP A 34 -9.76 -11.13 4.38
N LYS A 35 -10.27 -11.29 5.61
CA LYS A 35 -11.51 -12.03 5.88
C LYS A 35 -12.77 -11.26 5.48
N SER A 36 -12.67 -9.93 5.43
CA SER A 36 -13.79 -9.03 5.13
C SER A 36 -13.31 -7.86 4.28
N SER A 37 -14.18 -7.38 3.39
CA SER A 37 -13.97 -6.15 2.63
C SER A 37 -14.14 -4.89 3.49
N SER A 38 -14.76 -4.98 4.67
CA SER A 38 -15.00 -3.83 5.55
C SER A 38 -13.72 -3.07 5.90
N PHE A 39 -12.59 -3.77 6.03
CA PHE A 39 -11.28 -3.15 6.28
C PHE A 39 -10.87 -2.17 5.19
N LEU A 40 -11.19 -2.46 3.93
CA LEU A 40 -10.91 -1.55 2.82
C LEU A 40 -11.75 -0.29 2.89
N SER A 41 -13.04 -0.42 3.21
CA SER A 41 -13.92 0.74 3.40
C SER A 41 -13.49 1.59 4.58
N GLU A 42 -13.04 0.98 5.67
CA GLU A 42 -12.51 1.72 6.81
C GLU A 42 -11.25 2.50 6.42
N ILE A 43 -10.27 1.87 5.76
CA ILE A 43 -9.05 2.57 5.33
C ILE A 43 -9.36 3.65 4.27
N ALA A 44 -10.31 3.40 3.38
CA ALA A 44 -10.80 4.36 2.39
C ALA A 44 -11.59 5.54 3.01
N SER A 45 -11.91 5.46 4.31
CA SER A 45 -12.58 6.52 5.06
C SER A 45 -11.57 7.30 5.90
N GLU A 46 -11.47 8.60 5.65
CA GLU A 46 -10.58 9.49 6.43
C GLU A 46 -10.98 9.58 7.91
N SER A 47 -12.26 9.36 8.23
CA SER A 47 -12.77 9.41 9.61
C SER A 47 -12.35 8.22 10.47
N SER A 48 -11.94 7.08 9.87
CA SER A 48 -11.63 5.88 10.65
C SER A 48 -10.26 5.94 11.32
N GLY A 49 -9.34 6.75 10.78
CA GLY A 49 -7.94 6.78 11.17
C GLY A 49 -7.17 5.47 10.92
N LYS A 50 -7.78 4.46 10.27
CA LYS A 50 -7.10 3.18 10.01
C LYS A 50 -6.06 3.34 8.91
N ARG A 51 -4.84 2.89 9.21
CA ARG A 51 -3.70 2.93 8.30
C ARG A 51 -3.63 1.65 7.48
N PHE A 52 -3.13 1.75 6.26
CA PHE A 52 -2.91 0.60 5.41
C PHE A 52 -1.73 -0.24 5.94
N PRO A 53 -1.90 -1.55 6.16
CA PRO A 53 -0.78 -2.39 6.61
C PRO A 53 0.31 -2.49 5.54
N GLN A 54 1.53 -2.06 5.88
CA GLN A 54 2.70 -2.09 4.98
C GLN A 54 2.93 -3.46 4.31
N THR A 55 2.69 -4.54 5.04
CA THR A 55 2.88 -5.92 4.56
C THR A 55 1.90 -6.33 3.46
N ARG A 56 0.83 -5.55 3.24
CA ARG A 56 -0.22 -5.85 2.25
C ARG A 56 -0.21 -4.91 1.05
N ILE A 57 0.59 -3.83 1.07
CA ILE A 57 0.63 -2.83 -0.02
C ILE A 57 0.91 -3.50 -1.35
N ARG A 58 2.00 -4.27 -1.47
CA ARG A 58 2.36 -4.95 -2.72
C ARG A 58 1.25 -5.89 -3.22
N LYS A 59 0.61 -6.64 -2.32
CA LYS A 59 -0.51 -7.53 -2.70
C LYS A 59 -1.72 -6.73 -3.18
N PHE A 60 -1.97 -5.57 -2.59
CA PHE A 60 -3.04 -4.68 -2.98
C PHE A 60 -2.77 -4.00 -4.33
N SER A 61 -1.55 -3.53 -4.59
CA SER A 61 -1.13 -3.03 -5.90
C SER A 61 -1.36 -4.08 -6.99
N LEU A 62 -0.98 -5.34 -6.72
CA LEU A 62 -1.20 -6.45 -7.64
C LEU A 62 -2.69 -6.81 -7.82
N ALA A 63 -3.48 -6.79 -6.74
CA ALA A 63 -4.90 -7.14 -6.79
C ALA A 63 -5.76 -6.07 -7.50
N THR A 64 -5.34 -4.80 -7.43
CA THR A 64 -6.05 -3.68 -8.08
C THR A 64 -5.46 -3.30 -9.43
N GLY A 65 -4.22 -3.71 -9.72
CA GLY A 65 -3.47 -3.23 -10.89
C GLY A 65 -3.05 -1.75 -10.78
N CYS A 66 -3.11 -1.17 -9.57
CA CYS A 66 -2.92 0.26 -9.34
C CYS A 66 -1.95 0.51 -8.19
N GLU A 67 -0.89 1.29 -8.45
CA GLU A 67 0.22 1.51 -7.52
C GLU A 67 0.09 2.78 -6.66
N LEU A 68 -1.07 3.47 -6.67
CA LEU A 68 -1.22 4.77 -5.99
C LEU A 68 -0.94 4.70 -4.48
N VAL A 69 -1.34 3.61 -3.82
CA VAL A 69 -1.04 3.39 -2.38
C VAL A 69 0.46 3.24 -2.16
N GLU A 70 1.15 2.49 -3.01
CA GLU A 70 2.60 2.29 -2.94
C GLU A 70 3.36 3.60 -3.14
N GLN A 71 2.98 4.37 -4.16
CA GLN A 71 3.52 5.70 -4.44
C GLN A 71 3.26 6.69 -3.29
N PHE A 72 2.07 6.65 -2.67
CA PHE A 72 1.77 7.47 -1.51
C PHE A 72 2.72 7.16 -0.35
N HIS A 73 2.93 5.88 -0.03
CA HIS A 73 3.82 5.49 1.05
C HIS A 73 5.29 5.80 0.79
N GLU A 74 5.76 5.61 -0.44
CA GLU A 74 7.13 5.97 -0.81
C GLU A 74 7.35 7.48 -0.69
N ARG A 75 6.38 8.31 -1.12
CA ARG A 75 6.46 9.76 -0.91
C ARG A 75 6.49 10.13 0.57
N GLN A 76 5.65 9.50 1.39
CA GLN A 76 5.64 9.75 2.83
C GLN A 76 6.97 9.35 3.49
N ARG A 77 7.61 8.28 3.00
CA ARG A 77 8.95 7.86 3.43
C ARG A 77 10.01 8.91 3.04
N GLN A 78 10.05 9.31 1.77
CA GLN A 78 10.97 10.36 1.29
C GLN A 78 10.81 11.68 2.04
N LEU A 79 9.57 12.09 2.34
CA LEU A 79 9.32 13.28 3.15
C LEU A 79 9.87 13.15 4.57
N ARG A 80 9.80 11.96 5.19
CA ARG A 80 10.40 11.71 6.52
C ARG A 80 11.92 11.74 6.47
N GLU A 81 12.50 11.21 5.41
CA GLU A 81 13.95 11.27 5.15
C GLU A 81 14.43 12.71 5.02
N MET A 82 13.77 13.51 4.18
CA MET A 82 14.14 14.92 3.96
C MET A 82 13.94 15.78 5.21
N THR A 83 12.96 15.47 6.05
CA THR A 83 12.69 16.22 7.29
C THR A 83 13.49 15.72 8.50
N GLY A 84 14.38 14.74 8.32
CA GLY A 84 15.20 14.17 9.40
C GLY A 84 14.40 13.39 10.46
N LYS A 85 13.14 13.04 10.18
CA LYS A 85 12.24 12.32 11.11
C LYS A 85 12.33 10.79 10.98
N GLN A 86 13.26 10.29 10.17
CA GLN A 86 13.46 8.85 10.01
C GLN A 86 14.26 8.30 11.20
N THR A 87 13.70 7.32 11.91
CA THR A 87 14.36 6.74 13.08
C THR A 87 15.38 5.68 12.68
N ALA A 88 16.32 5.35 13.57
CA ALA A 88 17.26 4.25 13.34
C ALA A 88 16.54 2.90 13.12
N HIS A 89 15.39 2.71 13.77
CA HIS A 89 14.54 1.54 13.59
C HIS A 89 13.93 1.47 12.18
N ASP A 90 13.53 2.61 11.60
CA ASP A 90 13.00 2.67 10.23
C ASP A 90 14.07 2.27 9.21
N LYS A 91 15.30 2.78 9.39
CA LYS A 91 16.45 2.42 8.53
C LYS A 91 16.78 0.93 8.60
N ALA A 92 16.78 0.35 9.79
CA ALA A 92 17.01 -1.09 9.97
C ALA A 92 15.94 -1.93 9.27
N ARG A 93 14.66 -1.53 9.38
CA ARG A 93 13.55 -2.23 8.74
C ARG A 93 13.64 -2.18 7.21
N GLU A 94 14.06 -1.05 6.64
CA GLU A 94 14.29 -0.90 5.20
C GLU A 94 15.44 -1.78 4.70
N ALA A 95 16.56 -1.81 5.44
CA ALA A 95 17.69 -2.67 5.10
C ALA A 95 17.28 -4.15 5.05
N VAL A 96 16.50 -4.61 6.03
CA VAL A 96 15.97 -5.99 6.06
C VAL A 96 15.03 -6.25 4.87
N ALA A 97 14.16 -5.31 4.52
CA ALA A 97 13.26 -5.45 3.37
C ALA A 97 14.02 -5.52 2.04
N ALA A 98 15.08 -4.71 1.87
CA ALA A 98 15.93 -4.72 0.69
C ALA A 98 16.70 -6.05 0.53
N ILE A 99 17.24 -6.59 1.63
CA ILE A 99 17.89 -7.91 1.66
C ILE A 99 16.89 -8.99 1.25
N ARG A 100 15.67 -8.95 1.78
CA ARG A 100 14.61 -9.92 1.44
C ARG A 100 14.25 -9.87 -0.05
N GLN A 101 14.13 -8.68 -0.63
CA GLN A 101 13.90 -8.54 -2.08
C GLN A 101 15.06 -9.08 -2.93
N GLN A 102 16.32 -8.87 -2.52
CA GLN A 102 17.47 -9.45 -3.21
C GLN A 102 17.44 -10.98 -3.17
N PHE A 103 17.10 -11.57 -2.02
CA PHE A 103 16.93 -13.02 -1.91
C PHE A 103 15.81 -13.53 -2.83
N GLU A 104 14.62 -12.91 -2.78
CA GLU A 104 13.48 -13.32 -3.63
C GLU A 104 13.81 -13.22 -5.14
N ARG A 105 14.57 -12.20 -5.57
CA ARG A 105 15.01 -12.09 -6.98
C ARG A 105 16.03 -13.16 -7.37
N ARG A 106 16.94 -13.54 -6.47
CA ARG A 106 17.95 -14.58 -6.72
C ARG A 106 17.34 -15.99 -6.71
N SER A 107 16.24 -16.20 -6.00
CA SER A 107 15.53 -17.49 -5.97
C SER A 107 14.57 -17.70 -7.14
N ALA A 108 14.27 -16.64 -7.91
CA ALA A 108 13.40 -16.67 -9.08
C ALA A 108 14.17 -16.68 -10.42
N ALA A 109 15.50 -16.68 -10.38
CA ALA A 109 16.43 -16.80 -11.50
C ALA A 109 17.11 -18.18 -11.47
#